data_AF-A0A6P6Y490-F1
#
_entry.id   AF-A0A6P6Y490-F1
#
_cell.length_a   1.000
_cell.length_b   1.000
_cell.length_c   1.000
_cell.angle_alpha   90.00
_cell.angle_beta   90.00
_cell.angle_gamma   90.00
#
_symmetry.space_group_name_H-M   'P 1'
#
loop_
_entity.id
_entity.type
_entity.pdbx_description
1 polymer ?
#
loop_
_entity_poly.entity_id
_entity_poly.type
_entity_poly.pdbx_seq_one_letter_code
_entity_poly.pdbx_strand_id
1 'polypeptide(L)'
;MDVNNSNNNNNNNNKSFDEIKQNNNIDNKNKKIQLPHEKTTTNDCKSINKLICDSYKVCGFGCSIHHIAYCLIAALALNRTLILSDTNGIFGHFISSKLKSPFNFYDHHQQLFKSINSICDVSELPDEEKPWLSNAVDINIVINQKFETISKQKSNEDDDDDKIESIYLPIIENLDKKAKFRPLAIPEQLRTKLEQITRFPFVVFLGSILSYILRMNNEFEQKFRQYQNRIKFRTNDDDIIIGIHVRRTDKLRWEGKYHSLGDYMKIVQRIYDRIDVQDAITGKKMEKRERKVYLATDDINVWQKEVPEYIRKGYRFLGDSKITKSASVNNRFSLESFEGFIIDVLSLSYTDYLVCTFSSQVCRLAYELMQVQRTNGRDMSTHFYSLDDVYYFGGQISHRMESIMANHNIDVHNNDPNISINKQHQFNVGDSLGIEQNLHNGYYVGDLHETKTNRRLHNSLSYPIFKVIEKIDSTSFKAFE
;
A
#
# COMPACT_ATOMS: atom_id res chain seq x y z
N MET A 1 -18.03 -48.69 -33.17
CA MET A 1 -19.35 -49.24 -32.84
C MET A 1 -19.82 -48.48 -31.60
N ASP A 2 -20.67 -47.47 -31.62
CA ASP A 2 -21.45 -46.86 -32.70
C ASP A 2 -21.55 -45.35 -32.45
N VAL A 3 -21.58 -44.65 -33.58
CA VAL A 3 -21.87 -43.23 -33.71
C VAL A 3 -23.39 -43.06 -33.64
N ASN A 4 -23.89 -42.11 -32.86
CA ASN A 4 -25.06 -41.31 -33.29
C ASN A 4 -25.13 -39.96 -32.59
N ASN A 5 -24.80 -38.95 -33.41
CA ASN A 5 -25.27 -37.57 -33.44
C ASN A 5 -26.58 -37.26 -32.69
N SER A 6 -26.53 -36.21 -31.87
CA SER A 6 -27.58 -35.20 -31.85
C SER A 6 -26.96 -33.82 -31.62
N ASN A 7 -26.58 -33.19 -32.73
CA ASN A 7 -26.40 -31.74 -32.83
C ASN A 7 -27.78 -31.08 -32.79
N ASN A 8 -28.07 -30.31 -31.74
CA ASN A 8 -28.81 -29.05 -31.78
C ASN A 8 -29.07 -28.59 -30.35
N ASN A 9 -28.22 -27.69 -29.83
CA ASN A 9 -28.57 -26.67 -28.81
C ASN A 9 -27.38 -25.75 -28.47
N ASN A 10 -26.65 -25.24 -29.47
CA ASN A 10 -25.51 -24.33 -29.25
C ASN A 10 -25.80 -22.85 -29.48
N ASN A 11 -27.08 -22.43 -29.51
CA ASN A 11 -27.45 -21.01 -29.68
C ASN A 11 -28.02 -20.32 -28.43
N ASN A 12 -28.07 -20.97 -27.27
CA ASN A 12 -28.55 -20.36 -26.02
C ASN A 12 -27.48 -20.06 -24.96
N ASN A 13 -26.23 -20.51 -25.16
CA ASN A 13 -25.15 -20.27 -24.16
C ASN A 13 -24.40 -18.94 -24.35
N ASN A 14 -24.54 -18.27 -25.51
CA ASN A 14 -23.89 -16.97 -25.75
C ASN A 14 -24.69 -15.78 -25.22
N LYS A 15 -25.97 -15.95 -24.84
CA LYS A 15 -26.72 -14.90 -24.13
C LYS A 15 -26.43 -14.85 -22.63
N SER A 16 -25.93 -15.95 -22.04
CA SER A 16 -25.62 -16.02 -20.60
C SER A 16 -24.31 -15.31 -20.23
N PHE A 17 -23.34 -15.23 -21.15
CA PHE A 17 -22.04 -14.59 -20.87
C PHE A 17 -22.08 -13.05 -20.87
N ASP A 18 -22.95 -12.44 -21.66
CA ASP A 18 -23.13 -10.98 -21.67
C ASP A 18 -24.01 -10.51 -20.48
N GLU A 19 -24.95 -11.34 -20.02
CA GLU A 19 -25.70 -11.10 -18.76
C GLU A 19 -24.81 -11.25 -17.51
N ILE A 20 -23.78 -12.13 -17.56
CA ILE A 20 -22.79 -12.26 -16.49
C ILE A 20 -21.80 -11.09 -16.48
N LYS A 21 -21.47 -10.49 -17.64
CA LYS A 21 -20.68 -9.24 -17.69
C LYS A 21 -21.44 -8.04 -17.12
N GLN A 22 -22.77 -7.98 -17.29
CA GLN A 22 -23.59 -6.92 -16.66
C GLN A 22 -23.77 -7.13 -15.16
N ASN A 23 -23.82 -8.39 -14.68
CA ASN A 23 -24.00 -8.71 -13.26
C ASN A 23 -22.70 -8.76 -12.42
N ASN A 24 -21.53 -8.78 -13.07
CA ASN A 24 -20.22 -8.72 -12.42
C ASN A 24 -19.57 -7.32 -12.49
N ASN A 25 -20.37 -6.26 -12.62
CA ASN A 25 -19.95 -4.94 -12.18
C ASN A 25 -19.71 -4.97 -10.66
N ILE A 26 -18.49 -5.34 -10.27
CA ILE A 26 -17.97 -5.21 -8.90
C ILE A 26 -18.03 -3.73 -8.44
N ASP A 27 -18.14 -2.79 -9.39
CA ASP A 27 -18.49 -1.37 -9.15
C ASP A 27 -19.85 -1.17 -8.44
N ASN A 28 -20.81 -2.08 -8.61
CA ASN A 28 -22.14 -1.97 -7.95
C ASN A 28 -22.21 -2.67 -6.58
N LYS A 29 -21.36 -3.67 -6.30
CA LYS A 29 -21.34 -4.37 -5.00
C LYS A 29 -20.50 -3.64 -3.94
N ASN A 30 -19.63 -2.71 -4.35
CA ASN A 30 -18.92 -1.79 -3.46
C ASN A 30 -19.71 -0.51 -3.10
N LYS A 31 -21.03 -0.46 -3.34
CA LYS A 31 -21.88 0.70 -2.99
C LYS A 31 -21.90 1.06 -1.49
N LYS A 32 -21.38 0.21 -0.59
CA LYS A 32 -21.20 0.54 0.83
C LYS A 32 -19.81 1.07 1.22
N ILE A 33 -18.89 1.19 0.27
CA ILE A 33 -17.60 1.89 0.43
C ILE A 33 -17.53 2.96 -0.68
N GLN A 34 -18.57 3.78 -0.79
CA GLN A 34 -18.51 5.01 -1.58
C GLN A 34 -18.36 6.17 -0.60
N LEU A 35 -17.17 6.78 -0.61
CA LEU A 35 -16.96 8.10 -0.01
C LEU A 35 -17.94 9.09 -0.67
N PRO A 36 -18.53 10.03 0.10
CA PRO A 36 -19.64 10.86 -0.39
C PRO A 36 -19.25 11.62 -1.67
N HIS A 37 -20.05 11.47 -2.73
CA HIS A 37 -19.82 12.08 -4.05
C HIS A 37 -20.81 13.20 -4.41
N GLU A 38 -21.58 13.71 -3.45
CA GLU A 38 -22.43 14.88 -3.68
C GLU A 38 -21.65 16.17 -3.48
N LYS A 39 -21.62 17.01 -4.53
CA LYS A 39 -21.10 18.38 -4.46
C LYS A 39 -21.98 19.18 -3.50
N THR A 40 -21.44 19.50 -2.33
CA THR A 40 -22.08 20.38 -1.36
C THR A 40 -21.82 21.85 -1.70
N THR A 41 -22.68 22.74 -1.20
CA THR A 41 -22.58 24.19 -1.41
C THR A 41 -21.49 24.81 -0.52
N THR A 42 -21.06 26.05 -0.83
CA THR A 42 -20.05 26.78 -0.03
C THR A 42 -20.45 26.97 1.44
N ASN A 43 -21.76 26.98 1.75
CA ASN A 43 -22.29 27.08 3.12
C ASN A 43 -22.11 25.78 3.92
N ASP A 44 -22.09 24.63 3.26
CA ASP A 44 -21.95 23.32 3.92
C ASP A 44 -20.50 23.11 4.39
N CYS A 45 -19.52 23.71 3.72
CA CYS A 45 -18.12 23.59 4.10
C CYS A 45 -17.73 24.35 5.37
N LYS A 46 -18.55 25.34 5.77
CA LYS A 46 -18.32 26.09 7.01
C LYS A 46 -18.74 25.27 8.24
N SER A 47 -19.84 24.53 8.16
CA SER A 47 -20.43 23.82 9.30
C SER A 47 -19.91 22.41 9.55
N ILE A 48 -19.14 21.83 8.62
CA ILE A 48 -18.54 20.50 8.79
C ILE A 48 -17.39 20.50 9.80
N ASN A 49 -17.24 19.37 10.50
CA ASN A 49 -16.06 19.09 11.31
C ASN A 49 -14.87 18.74 10.41
N LYS A 50 -13.73 19.38 10.66
CA LYS A 50 -12.57 19.39 9.76
C LYS A 50 -11.37 18.71 10.42
N LEU A 51 -10.62 17.94 9.65
CA LEU A 51 -9.28 17.49 9.99
C LEU A 51 -8.29 18.14 9.03
N ILE A 52 -7.44 19.01 9.56
CA ILE A 52 -6.46 19.77 8.80
C ILE A 52 -5.16 18.98 8.80
N CYS A 53 -4.65 18.66 7.63
CA CYS A 53 -3.35 18.03 7.45
C CYS A 53 -2.48 18.89 6.55
N ASP A 54 -1.20 18.93 6.86
CA ASP A 54 -0.24 19.61 5.98
C ASP A 54 -0.22 18.89 4.62
N SER A 55 -0.37 19.64 3.53
CA SER A 55 -0.19 19.12 2.17
C SER A 55 1.28 18.85 1.84
N TYR A 56 2.21 19.34 2.66
CA TYR A 56 3.65 19.21 2.47
C TYR A 56 4.29 18.31 3.52
N LYS A 57 4.96 17.28 3.04
CA LYS A 57 5.99 16.55 3.78
C LYS A 57 7.27 16.58 2.96
N VAL A 58 8.39 16.94 3.59
CA VAL A 58 9.69 17.05 2.91
C VAL A 58 10.26 15.67 2.60
N CYS A 59 9.75 15.04 1.53
CA CYS A 59 10.19 13.76 1.01
C CYS A 59 9.73 13.55 -0.44
N GLY A 60 10.12 12.43 -1.07
CA GLY A 60 9.67 12.08 -2.42
C GLY A 60 8.21 11.65 -2.48
N PHE A 61 7.64 11.62 -3.69
CA PHE A 61 6.21 11.40 -3.94
C PHE A 61 5.57 10.21 -3.21
N GLY A 62 6.21 9.03 -3.22
CA GLY A 62 5.67 7.86 -2.51
C GLY A 62 5.43 8.16 -1.03
N CYS A 63 6.39 8.81 -0.37
CA CYS A 63 6.24 9.24 1.02
C CYS A 63 5.15 10.32 1.19
N SER A 64 5.02 11.26 0.25
CA SER A 64 3.94 12.26 0.27
C SER A 64 2.57 11.62 0.16
N ILE A 65 2.37 10.65 -0.75
CA ILE A 65 1.12 9.90 -0.85
C ILE A 65 0.78 9.18 0.44
N HIS A 66 1.74 8.48 1.04
CA HIS A 66 1.51 7.77 2.29
C HIS A 66 1.14 8.74 3.42
N HIS A 67 1.72 9.94 3.45
CA HIS A 67 1.30 11.00 4.37
C HIS A 67 -0.17 11.38 4.16
N ILE A 68 -0.60 11.65 2.93
CA ILE A 68 -2.00 11.99 2.64
C ILE A 68 -2.95 10.83 2.96
N ALA A 69 -2.55 9.59 2.68
CA ALA A 69 -3.30 8.40 3.05
C ALA A 69 -3.46 8.28 4.58
N TYR A 70 -2.39 8.54 5.34
CA TYR A 70 -2.45 8.63 6.79
C TYR A 70 -3.42 9.72 7.27
N CYS A 71 -3.39 10.91 6.66
CA CYS A 71 -4.34 11.98 7.00
C CYS A 71 -5.79 11.53 6.76
N LEU A 72 -6.05 10.83 5.65
CA LEU A 72 -7.38 10.34 5.32
C LEU A 72 -7.82 9.18 6.25
N ILE A 73 -6.92 8.31 6.68
CA ILE A 73 -7.19 7.30 7.73
C ILE A 73 -7.64 7.99 9.02
N ALA A 74 -6.91 9.02 9.47
CA ALA A 74 -7.26 9.77 10.67
C ALA A 74 -8.62 10.51 10.51
N ALA A 75 -8.88 11.07 9.33
CA ALA A 75 -10.13 11.74 9.01
C ALA A 75 -11.33 10.79 9.10
N LEU A 76 -11.19 9.57 8.57
CA LEU A 76 -12.19 8.51 8.70
C LEU A 76 -12.37 8.06 10.14
N ALA A 77 -11.28 7.90 10.89
CA ALA A 77 -11.34 7.49 12.28
C ALA A 77 -12.12 8.47 13.16
N LEU A 78 -11.97 9.77 12.88
CA LEU A 78 -12.61 10.86 13.62
C LEU A 78 -13.93 11.35 13.01
N ASN A 79 -14.37 10.77 11.88
CA ASN A 79 -15.51 11.25 11.08
C ASN A 79 -15.43 12.76 10.75
N ARG A 80 -14.31 13.16 10.17
CA ARG A 80 -14.03 14.55 9.79
C ARG A 80 -13.72 14.66 8.31
N THR A 81 -14.10 15.77 7.70
CA THR A 81 -13.69 16.07 6.33
C THR A 81 -12.22 16.46 6.32
N LEU A 82 -11.42 15.75 5.53
CA LEU A 82 -10.00 16.07 5.34
C LEU A 82 -9.85 17.39 4.58
N ILE A 83 -9.04 18.29 5.14
CA ILE A 83 -8.60 19.53 4.50
C ILE A 83 -7.09 19.49 4.38
N LEU A 84 -6.60 19.64 3.14
CA LEU A 84 -5.17 19.71 2.84
C LEU A 84 -4.80 21.18 2.69
N SER A 85 -3.86 21.67 3.49
CA SER A 85 -3.48 23.08 3.50
C SER A 85 -1.98 23.25 3.73
N ASP A 86 -1.41 24.32 3.17
CA ASP A 86 -0.05 24.75 3.52
C ASP A 86 -0.09 25.39 4.91
N THR A 87 0.32 24.65 5.94
CA THR A 87 0.33 25.19 7.30
C THR A 87 1.65 25.84 7.70
N ASN A 88 2.60 25.98 6.75
CA ASN A 88 3.92 26.59 6.95
C ASN A 88 3.79 28.10 7.24
N GLY A 89 3.43 28.42 8.48
CA GLY A 89 3.24 29.79 8.98
C GLY A 89 2.30 29.88 10.17
N ILE A 90 1.32 28.98 10.27
CA ILE A 90 0.27 29.01 11.31
C ILE A 90 0.63 28.11 12.50
N PHE A 91 1.11 26.89 12.23
CA PHE A 91 1.61 25.94 13.25
C PHE A 91 3.14 25.87 13.28
N GLY A 92 3.82 26.91 12.76
CA GLY A 92 5.26 26.99 12.53
C GLY A 92 6.16 26.86 13.76
N HIS A 93 5.61 26.76 14.96
CA HIS A 93 6.37 26.37 16.15
C HIS A 93 6.81 24.88 16.16
N PHE A 94 6.20 24.04 15.33
CA PHE A 94 6.49 22.60 15.28
C PHE A 94 7.33 22.14 14.08
N ILE A 95 7.70 23.04 13.15
CA ILE A 95 8.48 22.70 11.95
C ILE A 95 9.67 23.67 11.81
N SER A 96 10.88 23.13 11.72
CA SER A 96 12.09 23.88 11.37
C SER A 96 11.94 24.49 9.97
N SER A 97 11.72 25.80 9.93
CA SER A 97 11.47 26.62 8.75
C SER A 97 12.72 26.91 7.89
N LYS A 98 13.41 25.87 7.38
CA LYS A 98 14.54 26.09 6.45
C LYS A 98 14.62 25.23 5.19
N LEU A 99 13.72 24.27 4.96
CA LEU A 99 13.75 23.44 3.75
C LEU A 99 12.37 23.43 3.07
N LYS A 100 12.16 24.34 2.11
CA LYS A 100 11.06 24.20 1.16
C LYS A 100 11.30 22.93 0.35
N SER A 101 10.38 21.97 0.42
CA SER A 101 10.39 20.84 -0.50
C SER A 101 10.37 21.37 -1.93
N PRO A 102 11.22 20.87 -2.85
CA PRO A 102 11.14 21.25 -4.27
C PRO A 102 9.87 20.73 -4.96
N PHE A 103 9.04 19.94 -4.26
CA PHE A 103 7.87 19.28 -4.81
C PHE A 103 6.60 19.67 -4.04
N ASN A 104 5.71 20.40 -4.71
CA ASN A 104 4.33 20.62 -4.24
C ASN A 104 3.46 19.44 -4.68
N PHE A 105 3.14 18.55 -3.76
CA PHE A 105 2.30 17.38 -4.04
C PHE A 105 0.92 17.78 -4.57
N TYR A 106 0.31 18.82 -4.00
CA TYR A 106 -1.06 19.21 -4.34
C TYR A 106 -1.16 19.67 -5.79
N ASP A 107 -0.26 20.55 -6.24
CA ASP A 107 -0.26 21.07 -7.62
C ASP A 107 -0.01 19.96 -8.66
N HIS A 108 0.86 19.01 -8.35
CA HIS A 108 1.13 17.89 -9.25
C HIS A 108 0.00 16.86 -9.25
N HIS A 109 -0.61 16.63 -8.08
CA HIS A 109 -1.73 15.71 -7.93
C HIS A 109 -2.93 16.14 -8.78
N GLN A 110 -3.31 17.42 -8.71
CA GLN A 110 -4.45 17.95 -9.48
C GLN A 110 -4.28 17.85 -11.00
N GLN A 111 -3.04 17.80 -11.50
CA GLN A 111 -2.77 17.67 -12.94
C GLN A 111 -3.11 16.28 -13.48
N LEU A 112 -2.99 15.22 -12.67
CA LEU A 112 -3.18 13.84 -13.11
C LEU A 112 -4.43 13.17 -12.51
N PHE A 113 -4.91 13.68 -11.37
CA PHE A 113 -5.96 13.05 -10.58
C PHE A 113 -7.11 14.00 -10.28
N LYS A 114 -8.27 13.43 -9.96
CA LYS A 114 -9.43 14.16 -9.46
C LYS A 114 -9.12 14.68 -8.06
N SER A 115 -9.68 15.85 -7.71
CA SER A 115 -9.52 16.42 -6.37
C SER A 115 -9.88 15.41 -5.27
N ILE A 116 -9.03 15.36 -4.24
CA ILE A 116 -9.23 14.56 -3.03
C ILE A 116 -10.40 15.17 -2.22
N ASN A 117 -10.52 16.50 -2.22
CA ASN A 117 -11.48 17.24 -1.42
C ASN A 117 -12.73 17.59 -2.24
N SER A 118 -13.34 16.62 -2.93
CA SER A 118 -14.49 16.88 -3.81
C SER A 118 -15.74 17.41 -3.08
N ILE A 119 -15.78 17.26 -1.75
CA ILE A 119 -16.87 17.73 -0.89
C ILE A 119 -16.63 19.20 -0.50
N CYS A 120 -15.40 19.54 -0.08
CA CYS A 120 -15.06 20.89 0.37
C CYS A 120 -13.69 21.33 -0.13
N ASP A 121 -13.69 21.96 -1.30
CA ASP A 121 -12.50 22.63 -1.82
C ASP A 121 -12.38 24.02 -1.20
N VAL A 122 -11.52 24.13 -0.19
CA VAL A 122 -11.28 25.39 0.53
C VAL A 122 -10.18 26.23 -0.12
N SER A 123 -9.60 25.78 -1.24
CA SER A 123 -8.53 26.51 -1.92
C SER A 123 -9.02 27.86 -2.48
N GLU A 124 -10.29 27.94 -2.88
CA GLU A 124 -10.92 29.14 -3.43
C GLU A 124 -11.53 30.08 -2.35
N LEU A 125 -11.59 29.65 -1.09
CA LEU A 125 -12.14 30.48 -0.01
C LEU A 125 -11.14 31.58 0.39
N PRO A 126 -11.58 32.83 0.63
CA PRO A 126 -10.75 33.88 1.22
C PRO A 126 -10.25 33.48 2.63
N ASP A 127 -9.09 33.99 3.04
CA ASP A 127 -8.52 33.69 4.38
C ASP A 127 -9.41 34.17 5.53
N GLU A 128 -10.16 35.25 5.31
CA GLU A 128 -11.19 35.78 6.21
C GLU A 128 -12.31 34.76 6.49
N GLU A 129 -12.51 33.81 5.57
CA GLU A 129 -13.48 32.72 5.69
C GLU A 129 -12.87 31.42 6.26
N LYS A 130 -11.61 31.45 6.71
CA LYS A 130 -10.88 30.32 7.29
C LYS A 130 -10.40 30.54 8.74
N PRO A 131 -11.18 31.16 9.65
CA PRO A 131 -10.74 31.33 11.05
C PRO A 131 -10.54 29.98 11.77
N TRP A 132 -11.18 28.92 11.31
CA TRP A 132 -10.98 27.55 11.80
C TRP A 132 -9.58 27.00 11.52
N LEU A 133 -8.83 27.55 10.57
CA LEU A 133 -7.46 27.12 10.28
C LEU A 133 -6.48 27.58 11.38
N SER A 134 -6.61 28.83 11.84
CA SER A 134 -5.81 29.37 12.95
C SER A 134 -6.25 28.85 14.32
N ASN A 135 -7.53 28.49 14.47
CA ASN A 135 -8.09 27.98 15.72
C ASN A 135 -8.01 26.45 15.85
N ALA A 136 -7.40 25.75 14.90
CA ALA A 136 -7.39 24.28 14.94
C ALA A 136 -6.60 23.75 16.14
N VAL A 137 -7.18 22.77 16.83
CA VAL A 137 -6.59 22.15 18.02
C VAL A 137 -5.67 21.01 17.58
N ASP A 138 -4.43 20.96 18.10
CA ASP A 138 -3.53 19.84 17.87
C ASP A 138 -4.15 18.53 18.40
N ILE A 139 -4.24 17.52 17.54
CA ILE A 139 -4.80 16.22 17.88
C ILE A 139 -4.14 15.57 19.11
N ASN A 140 -2.86 15.82 19.36
CA ASN A 140 -2.13 15.26 20.49
C ASN A 140 -2.69 15.78 21.82
N ILE A 141 -3.21 17.00 21.85
CA ILE A 141 -3.90 17.57 23.01
C ILE A 141 -5.21 16.82 23.23
N VAL A 142 -5.99 16.62 22.18
CA VAL A 142 -7.28 15.89 22.23
C VAL A 142 -7.08 14.46 22.73
N ILE A 143 -6.09 13.74 22.19
CA ILE A 143 -5.75 12.37 22.58
C ILE A 143 -5.37 12.29 24.06
N ASN A 144 -4.53 13.22 24.54
CA ASN A 144 -4.04 13.20 25.91
C ASN A 144 -5.12 13.62 26.92
N GLN A 145 -5.98 14.59 26.59
CA GLN A 145 -7.13 14.96 27.41
C GLN A 145 -8.12 13.80 27.57
N LYS A 146 -8.48 13.11 26.46
CA LYS A 146 -9.30 11.89 26.53
C LYS A 146 -8.68 10.84 27.44
N PHE A 147 -7.36 10.64 27.36
CA PHE A 147 -6.66 9.69 28.22
C PHE A 147 -6.73 10.07 29.70
N GLU A 148 -6.55 11.34 30.04
CA GLU A 148 -6.70 11.81 31.42
C GLU A 148 -8.13 11.61 31.95
N THR A 149 -9.15 11.92 31.15
CA THR A 149 -10.56 11.73 31.51
C THR A 149 -10.89 10.25 31.73
N ILE A 150 -10.42 9.35 30.85
CA ILE A 150 -10.56 7.89 31.00
C ILE A 150 -9.86 7.41 32.27
N SER A 151 -8.67 7.93 32.58
CA SER A 151 -7.91 7.56 33.78
C SER A 151 -8.55 8.02 35.09
N LYS A 152 -9.44 9.03 35.04
CA LYS A 152 -10.07 9.67 36.21
C LYS A 152 -11.52 9.23 36.47
N GLN A 153 -12.08 8.27 35.72
CA GLN A 153 -13.47 7.77 35.85
C GLN A 153 -14.53 8.88 36.09
N LYS A 154 -14.94 9.55 35.01
CA LYS A 154 -16.31 10.09 34.87
C LYS A 154 -16.82 9.71 33.49
N SER A 155 -17.73 8.75 33.47
CA SER A 155 -18.57 8.39 32.34
C SER A 155 -19.54 9.55 32.05
N ASN A 156 -19.16 10.44 31.14
CA ASN A 156 -20.12 11.17 30.34
C ASN A 156 -19.78 10.85 28.87
N GLU A 157 -20.66 10.10 28.23
CA GLU A 157 -20.54 9.52 26.88
C GLU A 157 -20.77 10.55 25.75
N ASP A 158 -20.36 11.80 25.95
CA ASP A 158 -20.28 12.75 24.85
C ASP A 158 -18.82 12.85 24.44
N ASP A 159 -18.51 12.38 23.24
CA ASP A 159 -17.18 12.47 22.66
C ASP A 159 -16.79 13.95 22.52
N ASP A 160 -16.05 14.48 23.50
CA ASP A 160 -15.71 15.92 23.60
C ASP A 160 -14.97 16.46 22.37
N ASP A 161 -14.41 15.58 21.54
CA ASP A 161 -13.82 15.95 20.26
C ASP A 161 -14.88 16.37 19.22
N ASP A 162 -16.12 15.89 19.27
CA ASP A 162 -17.16 16.27 18.31
C ASP A 162 -17.56 17.75 18.42
N LYS A 163 -17.29 18.38 19.59
CA LYS A 163 -17.46 19.82 19.83
C LYS A 163 -16.34 20.68 19.24
N ILE A 164 -15.21 20.07 18.88
CA ILE A 164 -14.07 20.77 18.27
C ILE A 164 -14.32 20.88 16.77
N GLU A 165 -14.50 22.10 16.26
CA GLU A 165 -14.76 22.30 14.83
C GLU A 165 -13.60 21.82 13.95
N SER A 166 -12.36 22.19 14.29
CA SER A 166 -11.17 21.89 13.50
C SER A 166 -10.04 21.28 14.36
N ILE A 167 -9.49 20.18 13.86
CA ILE A 167 -8.34 19.49 14.48
C ILE A 167 -7.16 19.54 13.50
N TYR A 168 -5.98 19.89 13.99
CA TYR A 168 -4.72 19.79 13.25
C TYR A 168 -4.07 18.43 13.47
N LEU A 169 -3.71 17.77 12.37
CA LEU A 169 -2.99 16.50 12.36
C LEU A 169 -1.54 16.72 11.92
N PRO A 170 -0.55 16.48 12.79
CA PRO A 170 0.85 16.58 12.42
C PRO A 170 1.28 15.38 11.57
N ILE A 171 2.49 15.45 10.99
CA ILE A 171 3.14 14.27 10.39
C ILE A 171 3.18 13.11 11.39
N ILE A 172 3.06 11.89 10.89
CA ILE A 172 2.92 10.68 11.73
C ILE A 172 4.09 10.48 12.72
N GLU A 173 5.28 11.00 12.42
CA GLU A 173 6.44 10.98 13.31
C GLU A 173 6.22 11.79 14.61
N ASN A 174 5.37 12.82 14.55
CA ASN A 174 5.03 13.70 15.68
C ASN A 174 3.67 13.36 16.32
N LEU A 175 2.97 12.33 15.82
CA LEU A 175 1.71 11.87 16.39
C LEU A 175 1.97 11.08 17.68
N ASP A 176 1.18 11.36 18.72
CA ASP A 176 1.23 10.64 19.99
C ASP A 176 1.02 9.14 19.78
N LYS A 177 1.86 8.33 20.44
CA LYS A 177 1.82 6.86 20.31
C LYS A 177 0.50 6.25 20.77
N LYS A 178 -0.30 6.97 21.55
CA LYS A 178 -1.63 6.55 22.01
C LYS A 178 -2.72 6.66 20.93
N ALA A 179 -2.45 7.29 19.79
CA ALA A 179 -3.40 7.36 18.69
C ALA A 179 -3.73 5.94 18.16
N LYS A 180 -4.97 5.50 18.35
CA LYS A 180 -5.40 4.12 18.03
C LYS A 180 -5.55 3.86 16.54
N PHE A 181 -5.78 4.89 15.73
CA PHE A 181 -5.95 4.78 14.27
C PHE A 181 -4.62 4.70 13.51
N ARG A 182 -3.48 4.64 14.21
CA ARG A 182 -2.18 4.51 13.55
C ARG A 182 -2.14 3.22 12.74
N PRO A 183 -1.63 3.26 11.49
CA PRO A 183 -1.24 2.06 10.76
C PRO A 183 -0.46 1.11 11.67
N LEU A 184 -0.67 -0.20 11.67
CA LEU A 184 -1.45 -1.01 10.74
C LEU A 184 -2.90 -1.22 11.20
N ALA A 185 -3.45 -0.36 12.08
CA ALA A 185 -4.81 -0.50 12.56
C ALA A 185 -5.85 -0.34 11.42
N ILE A 186 -6.88 -1.18 11.45
CA ILE A 186 -8.04 -1.11 10.56
C ILE A 186 -9.32 -0.70 11.32
N PRO A 187 -10.37 -0.26 10.61
CA PRO A 187 -11.69 -0.10 11.22
C PRO A 187 -12.23 -1.42 11.76
N GLU A 188 -12.57 -1.48 13.04
CA GLU A 188 -13.21 -2.65 13.68
C GLU A 188 -14.48 -3.07 12.93
N GLN A 189 -15.25 -2.08 12.47
CA GLN A 189 -16.47 -2.25 11.69
C GLN A 189 -16.27 -3.01 10.37
N LEU A 190 -15.05 -2.99 9.81
CA LEU A 190 -14.70 -3.67 8.57
C LEU A 190 -13.89 -4.94 8.81
N ARG A 191 -13.42 -5.19 10.04
CA ARG A 191 -12.48 -6.26 10.38
C ARG A 191 -12.91 -7.62 9.86
N THR A 192 -14.09 -8.09 10.26
CA THR A 192 -14.58 -9.43 9.87
C THR A 192 -14.68 -9.60 8.36
N LYS A 193 -15.07 -8.56 7.63
CA LYS A 193 -15.18 -8.62 6.16
C LYS A 193 -13.80 -8.66 5.51
N LEU A 194 -12.84 -7.89 6.03
CA LEU A 194 -11.48 -7.87 5.50
C LEU A 194 -10.75 -9.18 5.78
N GLU A 195 -10.89 -9.74 6.99
CA GLU A 195 -10.34 -11.06 7.37
C GLU A 195 -10.84 -12.21 6.49
N GLN A 196 -12.07 -12.10 5.97
CA GLN A 196 -12.64 -13.13 5.08
C GLN A 196 -12.04 -13.12 3.68
N ILE A 197 -11.51 -11.98 3.21
CA ILE A 197 -11.07 -11.81 1.82
C ILE A 197 -9.56 -11.72 1.67
N THR A 198 -8.81 -11.46 2.75
CA THR A 198 -7.37 -11.34 2.69
C THR A 198 -6.67 -11.80 3.96
N ARG A 199 -5.44 -12.28 3.81
CA ARG A 199 -4.53 -12.57 4.92
C ARG A 199 -3.91 -11.32 5.55
N PHE A 200 -3.96 -10.17 4.87
CA PHE A 200 -3.39 -8.92 5.39
C PHE A 200 -4.40 -7.76 5.23
N PRO A 201 -5.39 -7.65 6.13
CA PRO A 201 -6.47 -6.66 6.04
C PRO A 201 -6.03 -5.20 5.85
N PHE A 202 -4.97 -4.78 6.53
CA PHE A 202 -4.52 -3.40 6.48
C PHE A 202 -4.15 -2.94 5.06
N VAL A 203 -3.49 -3.79 4.28
CA VAL A 203 -3.03 -3.38 2.93
C VAL A 203 -4.19 -3.29 1.93
N VAL A 204 -5.27 -4.07 2.11
CA VAL A 204 -6.51 -3.92 1.33
C VAL A 204 -7.23 -2.63 1.72
N PHE A 205 -7.31 -2.32 3.02
CA PHE A 205 -7.89 -1.08 3.53
C PHE A 205 -7.13 0.15 3.01
N LEU A 206 -5.81 0.15 3.16
CA LEU A 206 -4.94 1.22 2.64
C LEU A 206 -4.99 1.31 1.11
N GLY A 207 -4.98 0.18 0.40
CA GLY A 207 -5.14 0.14 -1.05
C GLY A 207 -6.44 0.81 -1.51
N SER A 208 -7.54 0.60 -0.78
CA SER A 208 -8.82 1.27 -1.04
C SER A 208 -8.70 2.79 -0.91
N ILE A 209 -8.07 3.26 0.18
CA ILE A 209 -7.82 4.69 0.40
C ILE A 209 -6.93 5.29 -0.70
N LEU A 210 -5.87 4.59 -1.09
CA LEU A 210 -4.94 5.04 -2.13
C LEU A 210 -5.61 5.08 -3.50
N SER A 211 -6.50 4.12 -3.82
CA SER A 211 -7.28 4.14 -5.05
C SER A 211 -8.24 5.33 -5.12
N TYR A 212 -8.78 5.77 -3.97
CA TYR A 212 -9.54 7.01 -3.88
C TYR A 212 -8.61 8.21 -4.15
N ILE A 213 -7.49 8.33 -3.46
CA ILE A 213 -6.54 9.42 -3.67
C ILE A 213 -6.07 9.49 -5.13
N LEU A 214 -5.88 8.36 -5.80
CA LEU A 214 -5.34 8.26 -7.15
C LEU A 214 -6.40 8.04 -8.24
N ARG A 215 -7.62 8.55 -8.03
CA ARG A 215 -8.65 8.60 -9.08
C ARG A 215 -8.15 9.45 -10.24
N MET A 216 -7.75 8.81 -11.34
CA MET A 216 -7.27 9.50 -12.53
C MET A 216 -8.33 10.47 -13.08
N ASN A 217 -7.89 11.62 -13.57
CA ASN A 217 -8.76 12.47 -14.39
C ASN A 217 -8.90 11.87 -15.80
N ASN A 218 -9.85 12.37 -16.59
CA ASN A 218 -10.16 11.77 -17.90
C ASN A 218 -8.98 11.83 -18.87
N GLU A 219 -8.18 12.91 -18.84
CA GLU A 219 -7.02 13.08 -19.71
C GLU A 219 -5.93 12.05 -19.37
N PHE A 220 -5.55 11.96 -18.10
CA PHE A 220 -4.52 11.05 -17.65
C PHE A 220 -4.94 9.59 -17.79
N GLU A 221 -6.22 9.27 -17.56
CA GLU A 221 -6.74 7.92 -17.81
C GLU A 221 -6.59 7.51 -19.29
N GLN A 222 -6.87 8.42 -20.23
CA GLN A 222 -6.66 8.17 -21.65
C GLN A 222 -5.17 7.99 -21.98
N LYS A 223 -4.29 8.85 -21.45
CA LYS A 223 -2.82 8.70 -21.61
C LYS A 223 -2.33 7.36 -21.07
N PHE A 224 -2.78 6.95 -19.89
CA PHE A 224 -2.42 5.67 -19.29
C PHE A 224 -2.91 4.49 -20.15
N ARG A 225 -4.15 4.52 -20.65
CA ARG A 225 -4.68 3.51 -21.58
C ARG A 225 -3.87 3.44 -22.88
N GLN A 226 -3.52 4.59 -23.45
CA GLN A 226 -2.68 4.65 -24.65
C GLN A 226 -1.28 4.09 -24.39
N TYR A 227 -0.68 4.38 -23.23
CA TYR A 227 0.58 3.81 -22.80
C TYR A 227 0.50 2.27 -22.73
N GLN A 228 -0.49 1.75 -22.02
CA GLN A 228 -0.74 0.32 -21.85
C GLN A 228 -0.90 -0.40 -23.20
N ASN A 229 -1.64 0.21 -24.13
CA ASN A 229 -1.81 -0.31 -25.49
C ASN A 229 -0.50 -0.28 -26.29
N ARG A 230 0.25 0.82 -26.22
CA ARG A 230 1.52 1.00 -26.94
C ARG A 230 2.57 -0.03 -26.55
N ILE A 231 2.73 -0.30 -25.25
CA ILE A 231 3.66 -1.34 -24.77
C ILE A 231 3.08 -2.75 -24.91
N LYS A 232 1.82 -2.86 -25.35
CA LYS A 232 1.05 -4.11 -25.41
C LYS A 232 1.13 -4.85 -24.07
N PHE A 233 0.82 -4.13 -22.99
CA PHE A 233 1.04 -4.59 -21.61
C PHE A 233 0.42 -5.97 -21.41
N ARG A 234 -0.85 -6.09 -21.80
CA ARG A 234 -1.59 -7.35 -21.85
C ARG A 234 -2.18 -7.52 -23.24
N THR A 235 -1.95 -8.68 -23.85
CA THR A 235 -2.46 -9.04 -25.18
C THR A 235 -3.53 -10.12 -25.10
N ASN A 236 -3.47 -10.98 -24.08
CA ASN A 236 -4.42 -12.07 -23.84
C ASN A 236 -4.82 -12.12 -22.36
N ASP A 237 -6.00 -12.66 -22.05
CA ASP A 237 -6.48 -12.80 -20.67
C ASP A 237 -5.62 -13.77 -19.85
N ASP A 238 -5.02 -14.78 -20.50
CA ASP A 238 -4.12 -15.74 -19.88
C ASP A 238 -2.72 -15.20 -19.62
N ASP A 239 -2.38 -13.98 -20.05
CA ASP A 239 -1.04 -13.43 -19.82
C ASP A 239 -0.70 -13.43 -18.32
N ILE A 240 0.56 -13.70 -18.00
CA ILE A 240 1.08 -13.52 -16.65
C ILE A 240 2.23 -12.53 -16.76
N ILE A 241 2.15 -11.44 -16.02
CA ILE A 241 3.14 -10.36 -16.05
C ILE A 241 3.73 -10.24 -14.66
N ILE A 242 5.05 -10.40 -14.54
CA ILE A 242 5.74 -10.18 -13.27
C ILE A 242 6.34 -8.77 -13.29
N GLY A 243 5.94 -7.93 -12.34
CA GLY A 243 6.48 -6.60 -12.14
C GLY A 243 7.82 -6.64 -11.42
N ILE A 244 8.81 -5.91 -11.92
CA ILE A 244 10.07 -5.66 -11.24
C ILE A 244 10.22 -4.16 -11.02
N HIS A 245 10.54 -3.78 -9.78
CA HIS A 245 10.97 -2.41 -9.47
C HIS A 245 12.41 -2.42 -8.96
N VAL A 246 13.34 -1.92 -9.78
CA VAL A 246 14.77 -1.77 -9.44
C VAL A 246 15.03 -0.31 -9.05
N ARG A 247 15.31 -0.06 -7.77
CA ARG A 247 15.64 1.26 -7.24
C ARG A 247 17.11 1.34 -6.87
N ARG A 248 17.88 2.23 -7.53
CA ARG A 248 19.32 2.39 -7.27
C ARG A 248 19.67 3.79 -6.79
N THR A 249 19.74 4.76 -7.69
CA THR A 249 20.41 6.08 -7.58
C THR A 249 20.72 6.59 -6.15
N ASP A 250 19.91 7.50 -5.59
CA ASP A 250 20.10 8.12 -4.26
C ASP A 250 19.89 7.15 -3.09
N LYS A 251 19.11 6.09 -3.30
CA LYS A 251 18.74 5.10 -2.29
C LYS A 251 19.92 4.25 -1.79
N LEU A 252 20.91 3.98 -2.64
CA LEU A 252 22.12 3.24 -2.27
C LEU A 252 23.01 3.95 -1.24
N ARG A 253 22.85 5.28 -1.08
CA ARG A 253 23.68 6.06 -0.15
C ARG A 253 23.17 6.05 1.29
N TRP A 254 21.87 5.81 1.50
CA TRP A 254 21.24 6.08 2.81
C TRP A 254 20.18 5.06 3.25
N GLU A 255 19.50 4.37 2.34
CA GLU A 255 18.23 3.69 2.66
C GLU A 255 18.07 2.27 2.09
N GLY A 256 19.06 1.74 1.35
CA GLY A 256 18.93 0.40 0.76
C GLY A 256 20.25 -0.21 0.27
N LYS A 257 20.22 -1.53 0.04
CA LYS A 257 21.35 -2.29 -0.50
C LYS A 257 21.30 -2.35 -2.02
N TYR A 258 22.47 -2.47 -2.65
CA TYR A 258 22.54 -2.70 -4.10
C TYR A 258 22.07 -4.11 -4.45
N HIS A 259 21.13 -4.18 -5.38
CA HIS A 259 20.68 -5.42 -6.00
C HIS A 259 20.83 -5.33 -7.51
N SER A 260 21.45 -6.34 -8.11
CA SER A 260 21.54 -6.48 -9.56
C SER A 260 20.17 -6.89 -10.12
N LEU A 261 19.88 -6.64 -11.41
CA LEU A 261 18.68 -7.17 -12.05
C LEU A 261 18.61 -8.70 -11.92
N GLY A 262 19.77 -9.37 -11.89
CA GLY A 262 19.87 -10.81 -11.68
C GLY A 262 19.28 -11.31 -10.37
N ASP A 263 19.33 -10.52 -9.29
CA ASP A 263 18.75 -10.92 -8.01
C ASP A 263 17.22 -10.96 -8.08
N TYR A 264 16.61 -9.98 -8.76
CA TYR A 264 15.18 -9.98 -9.06
C TYR A 264 14.82 -11.13 -10.03
N MET A 265 15.61 -11.32 -11.09
CA MET A 265 15.32 -12.32 -12.12
C MET A 265 15.41 -13.76 -11.62
N LYS A 266 16.23 -14.06 -10.60
CA LYS A 266 16.20 -15.37 -9.91
C LYS A 266 14.82 -15.68 -9.34
N ILE A 267 14.15 -14.68 -8.78
CA ILE A 267 12.80 -14.82 -8.22
C ILE A 267 11.75 -14.95 -9.34
N VAL A 268 11.84 -14.08 -10.36
CA VAL A 268 10.98 -14.15 -11.54
C VAL A 268 11.03 -15.52 -12.20
N GLN A 269 12.23 -16.07 -12.39
CA GLN A 269 12.42 -17.40 -12.95
C GLN A 269 11.72 -18.47 -12.11
N ARG A 270 11.93 -18.46 -10.78
CA ARG A 270 11.27 -19.42 -9.88
C ARG A 270 9.74 -19.36 -9.95
N ILE A 271 9.17 -18.16 -10.09
CA ILE A 271 7.72 -17.98 -10.21
C ILE A 271 7.22 -18.57 -11.53
N TYR A 272 7.86 -18.24 -12.65
CA TYR A 272 7.51 -18.82 -13.95
C TYR A 272 7.67 -20.33 -13.99
N ASP A 273 8.75 -20.86 -13.42
CA ASP A 273 8.96 -22.31 -13.35
C ASP A 273 7.84 -23.00 -12.54
N ARG A 274 7.34 -22.35 -11.47
CA ARG A 274 6.18 -22.84 -10.69
C ARG A 274 4.88 -22.82 -11.50
N ILE A 275 4.67 -21.76 -12.28
CA ILE A 275 3.52 -21.63 -13.19
C ILE A 275 3.57 -22.73 -14.25
N ASP A 276 4.73 -22.95 -14.88
CA ASP A 276 4.89 -23.97 -15.92
C ASP A 276 4.57 -25.38 -15.38
N VAL A 277 5.00 -25.69 -14.15
CA VAL A 277 4.64 -26.95 -13.47
C VAL A 277 3.12 -27.04 -13.23
N GLN A 278 2.49 -25.96 -12.78
CA GLN A 278 1.05 -25.92 -12.54
C GLN A 278 0.24 -26.07 -13.84
N ASP A 279 0.65 -25.41 -14.92
CA ASP A 279 0.03 -25.54 -16.25
C ASP A 279 0.15 -26.99 -16.75
N ALA A 280 1.31 -27.64 -16.56
CA ALA A 280 1.52 -29.03 -16.93
C ALA A 280 0.62 -30.00 -16.14
N ILE A 281 0.45 -29.80 -14.82
CA ILE A 281 -0.42 -30.63 -13.97
C ILE A 281 -1.89 -30.47 -14.33
N THR A 282 -2.33 -29.24 -14.63
CA THR A 282 -3.74 -28.94 -14.94
C THR A 282 -4.15 -29.28 -16.37
N GLY A 283 -3.22 -29.80 -17.19
CA GLY A 283 -3.50 -30.15 -18.58
C GLY A 283 -3.76 -28.94 -19.48
N LYS A 284 -3.44 -27.71 -19.03
CA LYS A 284 -3.37 -26.53 -19.91
C LYS A 284 -2.20 -26.75 -20.86
N LYS A 285 -2.49 -27.39 -22.01
CA LYS A 285 -1.52 -27.62 -23.08
C LYS A 285 -1.26 -26.29 -23.80
N MET A 286 -0.49 -25.42 -23.17
CA MET A 286 -0.03 -24.18 -23.78
C MET A 286 1.29 -24.48 -24.50
N GLU A 287 1.44 -23.96 -25.72
CA GLU A 287 2.77 -23.63 -26.23
C GLU A 287 3.53 -22.85 -25.14
N LYS A 288 4.85 -23.03 -25.05
CA LYS A 288 5.67 -22.41 -24.00
C LYS A 288 5.27 -20.95 -23.80
N ARG A 289 4.70 -20.64 -22.64
CA ARG A 289 4.15 -19.33 -22.29
C ARG A 289 5.21 -18.25 -22.49
N GLU A 290 4.82 -17.13 -23.12
CA GLU A 290 5.69 -15.96 -23.19
C GLU A 290 5.88 -15.40 -21.77
N ARG A 291 7.13 -15.39 -21.29
CA ARG A 291 7.47 -14.88 -19.95
C ARG A 291 7.62 -13.35 -20.00
N LYS A 292 6.61 -12.63 -19.53
CA LYS A 292 6.53 -11.15 -19.55
C LYS A 292 7.03 -10.53 -18.23
N VAL A 293 7.86 -9.52 -18.34
CA VAL A 293 8.38 -8.77 -17.18
C VAL A 293 8.11 -7.29 -17.39
N TYR A 294 7.32 -6.65 -16.53
CA TYR A 294 7.25 -5.18 -16.51
C TYR A 294 8.39 -4.64 -15.66
N LEU A 295 9.23 -3.77 -16.20
CA LEU A 295 10.38 -3.21 -15.50
C LEU A 295 10.21 -1.71 -15.28
N ALA A 296 10.12 -1.32 -14.01
CA ALA A 296 10.25 0.05 -13.55
C ALA A 296 11.62 0.24 -12.90
N THR A 297 12.33 1.29 -13.30
CA THR A 297 13.64 1.60 -12.71
C THR A 297 14.02 3.07 -12.93
N ASP A 298 14.79 3.59 -11.98
CA ASP A 298 15.41 4.91 -12.01
C ASP A 298 16.85 4.88 -12.60
N ASP A 299 17.35 3.71 -13.02
CA ASP A 299 18.68 3.52 -13.59
C ASP A 299 18.61 3.00 -15.03
N ILE A 300 18.93 3.88 -15.99
CA ILE A 300 18.92 3.56 -17.42
C ILE A 300 19.90 2.44 -17.79
N ASN A 301 20.95 2.22 -16.98
CA ASN A 301 21.90 1.14 -17.22
C ASN A 301 21.25 -0.24 -17.10
N VAL A 302 20.19 -0.40 -16.31
CA VAL A 302 19.47 -1.68 -16.20
C VAL A 302 18.92 -2.08 -17.57
N TRP A 303 18.24 -1.16 -18.24
CA TRP A 303 17.72 -1.36 -19.60
C TRP A 303 18.83 -1.58 -20.64
N GLN A 304 19.93 -0.83 -20.55
CA GLN A 304 20.98 -0.87 -21.57
C GLN A 304 21.94 -2.05 -21.43
N LYS A 305 22.23 -2.49 -20.20
CA LYS A 305 23.32 -3.43 -19.91
C LYS A 305 22.84 -4.78 -19.37
N GLU A 306 21.76 -4.83 -18.60
CA GLU A 306 21.33 -6.05 -17.91
C GLU A 306 20.15 -6.74 -18.61
N VAL A 307 19.15 -5.97 -19.07
CA VAL A 307 17.97 -6.51 -19.79
C VAL A 307 18.32 -7.33 -21.06
N PRO A 308 19.30 -6.94 -21.92
CA PRO A 308 19.61 -7.69 -23.14
C PRO A 308 20.00 -9.16 -22.91
N GLU A 309 20.55 -9.50 -21.74
CA GLU A 309 20.84 -10.88 -21.36
C GLU A 309 19.57 -11.72 -21.24
N TYR A 310 18.53 -11.19 -20.59
CA TYR A 310 17.29 -11.90 -20.33
C TYR A 310 16.38 -11.97 -21.56
N ILE A 311 16.44 -10.97 -22.44
CA ILE A 311 15.78 -11.05 -23.76
C ILE A 311 16.33 -12.23 -24.56
N ARG A 312 17.66 -12.43 -24.59
CA ARG A 312 18.28 -13.61 -25.23
C ARG A 312 17.86 -14.94 -24.60
N LYS A 313 17.46 -14.93 -23.33
CA LYS A 313 16.90 -16.10 -22.61
C LYS A 313 15.39 -16.31 -22.87
N GLY A 314 14.76 -15.46 -23.69
CA GLY A 314 13.37 -15.59 -24.09
C GLY A 314 12.35 -14.82 -23.23
N TYR A 315 12.79 -13.91 -22.37
CA TYR A 315 11.89 -13.03 -21.64
C TYR A 315 11.49 -11.82 -22.49
N ARG A 316 10.23 -11.42 -22.39
CA ARG A 316 9.73 -10.17 -22.97
C ARG A 316 9.65 -9.10 -21.90
N PHE A 317 10.47 -8.05 -22.03
CA PHE A 317 10.41 -6.89 -21.15
C PHE A 317 9.40 -5.86 -21.65
N LEU A 318 8.56 -5.38 -20.74
CA LEU A 318 7.57 -4.34 -20.91
C LEU A 318 8.02 -3.12 -20.09
N GLY A 319 7.75 -1.93 -20.59
CA GLY A 319 8.15 -0.66 -19.96
C GLY A 319 8.67 0.32 -21.00
N ASP A 320 9.04 1.53 -20.55
CA ASP A 320 9.57 2.57 -21.42
C ASP A 320 10.87 3.15 -20.87
N SER A 321 11.98 2.86 -21.54
CA SER A 321 13.29 3.42 -21.17
C SER A 321 13.35 4.95 -21.20
N LYS A 322 12.41 5.64 -21.87
CA LYS A 322 12.29 7.10 -21.82
C LYS A 322 11.78 7.58 -20.45
N ILE A 323 10.85 6.85 -19.83
CA ILE A 323 10.38 7.11 -18.46
C ILE A 323 11.54 6.95 -17.47
N THR A 324 12.38 5.92 -17.65
CA THR A 324 13.59 5.74 -16.82
C THR A 324 14.57 6.92 -16.92
N LYS A 325 14.72 7.55 -18.09
CA LYS A 325 15.61 8.73 -18.24
C LYS A 325 15.10 9.95 -17.47
N SER A 326 13.79 10.17 -17.45
CA SER A 326 13.17 11.30 -16.74
C SER A 326 13.13 11.07 -15.22
N ALA A 327 13.06 9.81 -14.76
CA ALA A 327 13.10 9.43 -13.34
C ALA A 327 14.47 9.62 -12.64
N SER A 328 15.54 9.95 -13.38
CA SER A 328 16.87 10.17 -12.81
C SER A 328 16.91 11.39 -11.89
N VAL A 329 17.84 11.39 -10.92
CA VAL A 329 17.94 12.43 -9.85
C VAL A 329 17.94 13.86 -10.40
N ASN A 330 18.52 14.07 -11.58
CA ASN A 330 18.65 15.40 -12.19
C ASN A 330 17.35 15.94 -12.82
N ASN A 331 16.39 15.07 -13.15
CA ASN A 331 15.17 15.45 -13.89
C ASN A 331 13.87 15.16 -13.12
N ARG A 332 13.94 14.43 -12.00
CA ARG A 332 12.79 13.82 -11.28
C ARG A 332 11.67 14.75 -10.81
N PHE A 333 11.86 16.08 -10.87
CA PHE A 333 10.89 17.08 -10.42
C PHE A 333 10.15 17.79 -11.57
N SER A 334 10.32 17.35 -12.83
CA SER A 334 9.48 17.84 -13.94
C SER A 334 8.13 17.13 -13.97
N LEU A 335 7.12 17.76 -14.58
CA LEU A 335 5.81 17.16 -14.80
C LEU A 335 5.91 15.86 -15.63
N GLU A 336 6.75 15.79 -16.66
CA GLU A 336 6.89 14.55 -17.45
C GLU A 336 7.54 13.42 -16.64
N SER A 337 8.46 13.77 -15.74
CA SER A 337 9.09 12.82 -14.83
C SER A 337 8.09 12.29 -13.80
N PHE A 338 7.21 13.18 -13.32
CA PHE A 338 6.12 12.83 -12.44
C PHE A 338 5.10 11.92 -13.15
N GLU A 339 4.64 12.28 -14.35
CA GLU A 339 3.71 11.48 -15.14
C GLU A 339 4.28 10.08 -15.41
N GLY A 340 5.53 10.00 -15.87
CA GLY A 340 6.22 8.73 -16.10
C GLY A 340 6.35 7.88 -14.84
N PHE A 341 6.68 8.49 -13.71
CA PHE A 341 6.72 7.81 -12.42
C PHE A 341 5.35 7.20 -12.04
N ILE A 342 4.26 7.94 -12.22
CA ILE A 342 2.91 7.44 -11.91
C ILE A 342 2.54 6.29 -12.85
N ILE A 343 2.87 6.40 -14.13
CA ILE A 343 2.67 5.33 -15.10
C ILE A 343 3.38 4.05 -14.65
N ASP A 344 4.61 4.15 -14.14
CA ASP A 344 5.36 3.00 -13.62
C ASP A 344 4.68 2.39 -12.39
N VAL A 345 4.29 3.20 -11.39
CA VAL A 345 3.61 2.70 -10.18
C VAL A 345 2.30 2.01 -10.53
N LEU A 346 1.46 2.63 -11.37
CA LEU A 346 0.20 2.05 -11.80
C LEU A 346 0.46 0.76 -12.58
N SER A 347 1.39 0.77 -13.53
CA SER A 347 1.68 -0.43 -14.33
C SER A 347 2.20 -1.59 -13.47
N LEU A 348 3.02 -1.31 -12.44
CA LEU A 348 3.43 -2.31 -11.45
C LEU A 348 2.24 -2.87 -10.67
N SER A 349 1.28 -2.02 -10.25
CA SER A 349 0.10 -2.48 -9.53
C SER A 349 -0.88 -3.31 -10.37
N TYR A 350 -0.79 -3.24 -11.72
CA TYR A 350 -1.54 -4.08 -12.66
C TYR A 350 -0.85 -5.43 -13.01
N THR A 351 0.30 -5.73 -12.39
CA THR A 351 1.02 -7.01 -12.61
C THR A 351 0.41 -8.15 -11.80
N ASP A 352 0.71 -9.39 -12.18
CA ASP A 352 0.21 -10.60 -11.50
C ASP A 352 1.07 -11.00 -10.29
N TYR A 353 2.29 -10.49 -10.21
CA TYR A 353 3.21 -10.68 -9.09
C TYR A 353 4.25 -9.58 -9.08
N LEU A 354 4.64 -9.10 -7.90
CA LEU A 354 5.61 -8.00 -7.75
C LEU A 354 6.93 -8.45 -7.13
N VAL A 355 8.07 -8.19 -7.78
CA VAL A 355 9.41 -8.45 -7.22
C VAL A 355 10.14 -7.13 -7.07
N CYS A 356 10.51 -6.75 -5.85
CA CYS A 356 11.07 -5.43 -5.59
C CYS A 356 11.88 -5.37 -4.29
N THR A 357 12.19 -4.15 -3.84
CA THR A 357 12.62 -3.87 -2.48
C THR A 357 11.53 -3.09 -1.74
N PHE A 358 11.04 -3.62 -0.63
CA PHE A 358 10.05 -2.93 0.19
C PHE A 358 10.62 -1.79 0.99
N SER A 359 11.94 -1.62 1.12
CA SER A 359 12.51 -0.34 1.57
C SER A 359 12.09 0.85 0.70
N SER A 360 11.69 0.62 -0.56
CA SER A 360 11.18 1.64 -1.47
C SER A 360 9.68 1.89 -1.29
N GLN A 361 9.33 3.13 -0.93
CA GLN A 361 7.95 3.63 -0.91
C GLN A 361 7.21 3.38 -2.24
N VAL A 362 7.92 3.45 -3.36
CA VAL A 362 7.37 3.21 -4.71
C VAL A 362 6.85 1.78 -4.84
N CYS A 363 7.61 0.80 -4.34
CA CYS A 363 7.16 -0.58 -4.42
C CYS A 363 5.99 -0.83 -3.48
N ARG A 364 6.05 -0.30 -2.25
CA ARG A 364 4.94 -0.42 -1.31
C ARG A 364 3.66 0.16 -1.87
N LEU A 365 3.72 1.34 -2.49
CA LEU A 365 2.59 1.96 -3.16
C LEU A 365 2.01 1.08 -4.28
N ALA A 366 2.86 0.50 -5.13
CA ALA A 366 2.40 -0.43 -6.16
C ALA A 366 1.76 -1.70 -5.56
N TYR A 367 2.34 -2.25 -4.49
CA TYR A 367 1.81 -3.42 -3.78
C TYR A 367 0.47 -3.13 -3.09
N GLU A 368 0.30 -1.96 -2.47
CA GLU A 368 -0.94 -1.55 -1.82
C GLU A 368 -2.04 -1.34 -2.86
N LEU A 369 -1.75 -0.70 -3.99
CA LEU A 369 -2.69 -0.54 -5.09
C LEU A 369 -3.05 -1.88 -5.74
N MET A 370 -2.10 -2.82 -5.84
CA MET A 370 -2.34 -4.18 -6.35
C MET A 370 -3.44 -4.91 -5.56
N GLN A 371 -3.67 -4.57 -4.28
CA GLN A 371 -4.70 -5.20 -3.46
C GLN A 371 -6.13 -4.88 -3.91
N VAL A 372 -6.32 -3.78 -4.63
CA VAL A 372 -7.64 -3.32 -5.08
C VAL A 372 -7.75 -3.19 -6.59
N GLN A 373 -6.62 -3.20 -7.29
CA GLN A 373 -6.57 -3.17 -8.75
C GLN A 373 -6.61 -4.59 -9.33
N ARG A 374 -7.49 -4.80 -10.31
CA ARG A 374 -7.57 -6.00 -11.17
C ARG A 374 -7.45 -7.34 -10.41
N THR A 375 -8.04 -7.42 -9.22
CA THR A 375 -7.98 -8.65 -8.40
C THR A 375 -8.94 -9.72 -8.91
N ASN A 376 -10.02 -9.34 -9.61
CA ASN A 376 -11.15 -10.23 -9.90
C ASN A 376 -11.62 -10.99 -8.64
N GLY A 377 -11.49 -10.36 -7.45
CA GLY A 377 -11.80 -10.98 -6.16
C GLY A 377 -10.71 -11.90 -5.58
N ARG A 378 -9.49 -11.92 -6.14
CA ARG A 378 -8.34 -12.67 -5.60
C ARG A 378 -7.62 -11.89 -4.50
N ASP A 379 -7.17 -12.61 -3.47
CA ASP A 379 -6.26 -12.08 -2.45
C ASP A 379 -4.84 -11.93 -3.01
N MET A 380 -4.39 -10.68 -3.15
CA MET A 380 -3.06 -10.35 -3.66
C MET A 380 -2.02 -10.14 -2.55
N SER A 381 -2.38 -10.38 -1.29
CA SER A 381 -1.49 -10.13 -0.13
C SER A 381 -0.21 -10.95 -0.13
N THR A 382 -0.17 -12.08 -0.84
CA THR A 382 1.03 -12.93 -0.98
C THR A 382 1.69 -12.83 -2.36
N HIS A 383 1.21 -11.94 -3.24
CA HIS A 383 1.66 -11.82 -4.63
C HIS A 383 2.84 -10.85 -4.78
N PHE A 384 3.79 -10.95 -3.86
CA PHE A 384 5.00 -10.16 -3.90
C PHE A 384 6.21 -10.95 -3.37
N TYR A 385 7.40 -10.47 -3.74
CA TYR A 385 8.66 -10.86 -3.13
C TYR A 385 9.54 -9.63 -2.97
N SER A 386 9.80 -9.25 -1.73
CA SER A 386 10.77 -8.20 -1.39
C SER A 386 12.17 -8.81 -1.27
N LEU A 387 13.21 -8.13 -1.75
CA LEU A 387 14.61 -8.54 -1.58
C LEU A 387 15.22 -8.05 -0.25
N ASP A 388 14.52 -7.18 0.48
CA ASP A 388 15.00 -6.58 1.71
C ASP A 388 13.97 -6.63 2.85
N ASP A 389 13.15 -5.59 2.99
CA ASP A 389 12.27 -5.40 4.14
C ASP A 389 11.01 -6.25 4.01
N VAL A 390 10.40 -6.55 5.15
CA VAL A 390 8.98 -6.92 5.21
C VAL A 390 8.11 -5.72 4.84
N TYR A 391 6.84 -5.94 4.56
CA TYR A 391 5.94 -4.81 4.33
C TYR A 391 5.86 -3.95 5.60
N TYR A 392 5.92 -2.63 5.44
CA TYR A 392 5.69 -1.70 6.54
C TYR A 392 5.14 -0.36 6.02
N PHE A 393 4.38 0.31 6.86
CA PHE A 393 3.98 1.70 6.71
C PHE A 393 4.85 2.59 7.59
N GLY A 394 5.39 3.69 7.05
CA GLY A 394 6.27 4.59 7.81
C GLY A 394 5.53 5.23 8.99
N GLY A 395 6.03 5.05 10.21
CA GLY A 395 5.38 5.56 11.44
C GLY A 395 4.26 4.66 11.99
N GLN A 396 4.20 3.40 11.56
CA GLN A 396 3.25 2.41 12.08
C GLN A 396 3.45 2.06 13.57
N ILE A 397 2.44 1.43 14.16
CA ILE A 397 2.52 0.62 15.38
C ILE A 397 3.45 -0.58 15.16
N SER A 398 3.90 -1.24 16.23
CA SER A 398 4.69 -2.46 16.09
C SER A 398 3.95 -3.50 15.26
N HIS A 399 4.54 -3.94 14.15
CA HIS A 399 4.00 -5.03 13.34
C HIS A 399 4.20 -6.34 14.10
N ARG A 400 3.09 -7.03 14.39
CA ARG A 400 3.07 -8.22 15.22
C ARG A 400 2.45 -9.40 14.48
N MET A 401 2.89 -10.58 14.86
CA MET A 401 2.33 -11.86 14.51
C MET A 401 1.72 -12.50 15.77
N GLU A 402 0.67 -13.27 15.59
CA GLU A 402 0.08 -14.14 16.61
C GLU A 402 0.51 -15.57 16.36
N SER A 403 1.03 -16.23 17.40
CA SER A 403 1.45 -17.62 17.31
C SER A 403 0.25 -18.57 17.38
N ILE A 404 0.17 -19.46 16.39
CA ILE A 404 -0.86 -20.51 16.30
C ILE A 404 -0.29 -21.89 16.66
N MET A 405 1.04 -21.99 16.82
CA MET A 405 1.74 -23.21 17.20
C MET A 405 2.91 -22.87 18.12
N ALA A 406 3.14 -23.69 19.14
CA ALA A 406 4.24 -23.50 20.07
C ALA A 406 5.62 -23.84 19.44
N ASN A 407 6.69 -23.26 20.00
CA ASN A 407 8.07 -23.48 19.57
C ASN A 407 9.02 -23.81 20.74
N HIS A 408 8.90 -25.01 21.31
CA HIS A 408 9.74 -25.43 22.45
C HIS A 408 10.89 -26.37 22.09
N ASN A 409 10.85 -27.01 20.91
CA ASN A 409 11.89 -27.96 20.48
C ASN A 409 12.84 -27.27 19.50
N ILE A 410 13.75 -26.47 20.03
CA ILE A 410 14.88 -25.97 19.26
C ILE A 410 15.88 -27.11 19.22
N ASP A 411 15.86 -27.93 18.16
CA ASP A 411 16.83 -29.00 17.99
C ASP A 411 18.25 -28.39 17.93
N VAL A 412 18.99 -28.54 19.03
CA VAL A 412 20.38 -28.09 19.19
C VAL A 412 21.36 -28.98 18.39
N HIS A 413 20.85 -29.94 17.61
CA HIS A 413 21.65 -31.00 17.00
C HIS A 413 21.97 -30.83 15.51
N ASN A 414 21.49 -29.78 14.83
CA ASN A 414 21.91 -29.50 13.46
C ASN A 414 23.09 -28.53 13.43
N ASN A 415 24.30 -29.09 13.46
CA ASN A 415 25.57 -28.41 13.14
C ASN A 415 25.63 -28.04 11.63
N ASP A 416 24.71 -27.22 11.14
CA ASP A 416 24.89 -26.53 9.85
C ASP A 416 25.66 -25.22 10.11
N PRO A 417 26.94 -25.12 9.73
CA PRO A 417 27.75 -23.93 9.96
C PRO A 417 27.25 -22.68 9.21
N ASN A 418 26.33 -22.82 8.25
CA ASN A 418 25.72 -21.71 7.53
C ASN A 418 24.42 -21.20 8.15
N ILE A 419 23.91 -21.85 9.20
CA ILE A 419 22.74 -21.37 9.91
C ILE A 419 23.07 -21.23 11.39
N SER A 420 23.31 -20.00 11.83
CA SER A 420 23.21 -19.63 13.24
C SER A 420 21.74 -19.70 13.71
N ILE A 421 21.11 -20.88 13.61
CA ILE A 421 19.80 -21.23 14.19
C ILE A 421 19.84 -21.23 15.72
N ASN A 422 21.03 -21.11 16.32
CA ASN A 422 21.28 -21.35 17.74
C ASN A 422 20.57 -20.41 18.72
N LYS A 423 19.76 -19.44 18.25
CA LYS A 423 18.81 -18.70 19.09
C LYS A 423 17.50 -18.45 18.32
N GLN A 424 16.58 -19.40 18.40
CA GLN A 424 15.18 -19.18 18.04
C GLN A 424 14.38 -18.74 19.26
N HIS A 425 13.28 -17.99 19.05
CA HIS A 425 12.34 -17.71 20.13
C HIS A 425 11.62 -18.98 20.57
N GLN A 426 11.53 -19.18 21.88
CA GLN A 426 10.57 -20.09 22.46
C GLN A 426 9.28 -19.33 22.76
N PHE A 427 8.15 -19.85 22.31
CA PHE A 427 6.84 -19.22 22.49
C PHE A 427 5.74 -20.28 22.53
N ASN A 428 4.65 -19.96 23.23
CA ASN A 428 3.42 -20.74 23.31
C ASN A 428 2.42 -20.28 22.26
N VAL A 429 1.32 -21.00 22.11
CA VAL A 429 0.18 -20.54 21.29
C VAL A 429 -0.44 -19.29 21.93
N GLY A 430 -0.73 -18.27 21.12
CA GLY A 430 -1.31 -16.98 21.54
C GLY A 430 -0.28 -15.90 21.90
N ASP A 431 1.01 -16.25 21.96
CA ASP A 431 2.08 -15.26 22.16
C ASP A 431 2.19 -14.32 20.94
N SER A 432 2.53 -13.06 21.22
CA SER A 432 2.68 -12.01 20.22
C SER A 432 4.16 -11.75 19.91
N LEU A 433 4.53 -11.97 18.66
CA LEU A 433 5.90 -11.88 18.15
C LEU A 433 6.02 -10.66 17.24
N GLY A 434 7.06 -9.85 17.37
CA GLY A 434 7.35 -8.79 16.39
C GLY A 434 7.99 -9.35 15.15
N ILE A 435 7.78 -8.66 14.04
CA ILE A 435 8.42 -8.95 12.76
C ILE A 435 9.28 -7.76 12.35
N GLU A 436 10.59 -8.01 12.22
CA GLU A 436 11.58 -7.03 11.80
C GLU A 436 12.16 -7.38 10.43
N GLN A 437 12.35 -8.68 10.16
CA GLN A 437 12.95 -9.16 8.92
C GLN A 437 12.37 -10.51 8.47
N ASN A 438 12.29 -10.70 7.16
CA ASN A 438 12.11 -12.01 6.53
C ASN A 438 13.46 -12.53 6.02
N LEU A 439 13.88 -13.71 6.48
CA LEU A 439 15.13 -14.33 6.04
C LEU A 439 15.00 -15.07 4.71
N HIS A 440 13.78 -15.17 4.16
CA HIS A 440 13.45 -15.87 2.92
C HIS A 440 13.85 -17.36 2.89
N ASN A 441 13.99 -17.96 4.08
CA ASN A 441 14.34 -19.37 4.28
C ASN A 441 13.30 -20.11 5.17
N GLY A 442 12.11 -19.53 5.32
CA GLY A 442 11.05 -20.07 6.18
C GLY A 442 11.02 -19.51 7.61
N TYR A 443 11.90 -18.54 7.92
CA TYR A 443 11.98 -17.90 9.23
C TYR A 443 11.83 -16.37 9.15
N TYR A 444 11.12 -15.82 10.12
CA TYR A 444 11.17 -14.39 10.46
C TYR A 444 12.19 -14.15 11.57
N VAL A 445 12.59 -12.88 11.73
CA VAL A 445 13.32 -12.38 12.89
C VAL A 445 12.52 -11.24 13.51
N GLY A 446 12.44 -11.20 14.83
CA GLY A 446 11.93 -10.07 15.59
C GLY A 446 11.93 -10.33 17.09
N ASP A 447 11.30 -9.46 17.86
CA ASP A 447 11.25 -9.52 19.33
C ASP A 447 10.07 -10.35 19.85
N LEU A 448 10.20 -10.93 21.05
CA LEU A 448 9.09 -11.52 21.79
C LEU A 448 8.61 -10.50 22.83
N HIS A 449 7.33 -10.14 22.80
CA HIS A 449 6.77 -9.30 23.85
C HIS A 449 6.27 -10.17 25.01
N GLU A 450 7.11 -10.41 26.02
CA GLU A 450 6.65 -11.00 27.28
C GLU A 450 5.76 -10.01 28.04
N THR A 451 4.59 -10.49 28.46
CA THR A 451 3.72 -9.78 29.38
C THR A 451 4.41 -9.64 30.74
N LYS A 452 4.88 -8.42 31.03
CA LYS A 452 5.16 -7.85 32.37
C LYS A 452 6.49 -8.15 33.10
N THR A 453 7.40 -9.03 32.68
CA THR A 453 8.59 -9.34 33.52
C THR A 453 10.00 -9.15 32.96
N ASN A 454 10.23 -8.88 31.66
CA ASN A 454 11.60 -8.63 31.17
C ASN A 454 11.69 -7.53 30.11
N ARG A 455 11.60 -6.27 30.56
CA ARG A 455 11.82 -5.07 29.72
C ARG A 455 13.30 -4.82 29.35
N ARG A 456 14.23 -5.78 29.55
CA ARG A 456 15.67 -5.48 29.55
C ARG A 456 16.56 -6.13 28.49
N LEU A 457 16.06 -7.00 27.63
CA LEU A 457 16.84 -7.50 26.49
C LEU A 457 15.95 -7.55 25.23
N HIS A 458 16.04 -6.52 24.39
CA HIS A 458 15.59 -6.59 22.98
C HIS A 458 16.48 -7.60 22.23
N ASN A 459 16.26 -8.89 22.47
CA ASN A 459 16.92 -9.95 21.74
C ASN A 459 16.01 -10.36 20.59
N SER A 460 16.23 -9.78 19.41
CA SER A 460 15.57 -10.25 18.19
C SER A 460 16.11 -11.64 17.85
N LEU A 461 15.22 -12.64 17.82
CA LEU A 461 15.54 -14.03 17.52
C LEU A 461 14.68 -14.50 16.34
N SER A 462 15.12 -15.58 15.71
CA SER A 462 14.36 -16.15 14.59
C SER A 462 13.19 -17.00 15.07
N TYR A 463 12.14 -17.09 14.27
CA TYR A 463 11.01 -17.99 14.51
C TYR A 463 10.39 -18.49 13.19
N PRO A 464 9.85 -19.71 13.14
CA PRO A 464 9.33 -20.28 11.91
C PRO A 464 8.03 -19.57 11.45
N ILE A 465 7.98 -19.18 10.17
CA ILE A 465 6.86 -18.42 9.59
C ILE A 465 5.54 -19.22 9.66
N PHE A 466 5.59 -20.54 9.45
CA PHE A 466 4.38 -21.37 9.41
C PHE A 466 3.67 -21.52 10.77
N LYS A 467 4.32 -21.10 11.87
CA LYS A 467 3.78 -21.18 13.24
C LYS A 467 3.01 -19.94 13.66
N VAL A 468 2.92 -18.93 12.79
CA VAL A 468 2.34 -17.64 13.11
C VAL A 468 1.36 -17.17 12.04
N ILE A 469 0.45 -16.30 12.42
CA ILE A 469 -0.45 -15.55 11.52
C ILE A 469 -0.32 -14.05 11.79
N GLU A 470 -0.76 -13.23 10.84
CA GLU A 470 -0.78 -11.78 10.99
C GLU A 470 -1.65 -11.39 12.19
N LYS A 471 -1.11 -10.62 13.15
CA LYS A 471 -1.92 -10.08 14.24
C LYS A 471 -2.63 -8.83 13.76
N ILE A 472 -3.96 -8.86 13.77
CA ILE A 472 -4.77 -7.76 13.25
C ILE A 472 -5.09 -6.79 14.38
N ASP A 473 -4.53 -5.59 14.27
CA ASP A 473 -4.90 -4.47 15.12
C ASP A 473 -6.10 -3.73 14.52
N SER A 474 -7.09 -3.43 15.35
CA SER A 474 -8.31 -2.75 14.93
C SER A 474 -8.81 -1.79 16.01
N THR A 475 -9.51 -0.75 15.57
CA THR A 475 -10.13 0.25 16.45
C THR A 475 -11.42 0.76 15.82
N SER A 476 -12.33 1.33 16.63
CA SER A 476 -13.51 1.98 16.08
C SER A 476 -13.12 3.18 15.20
N PHE A 477 -13.73 3.29 14.03
CA PHE A 477 -13.66 4.45 13.15
C PHE A 477 -15.05 5.05 13.03
N LYS A 478 -15.24 6.28 13.51
CA LYS A 478 -16.55 6.96 13.56
C LYS A 478 -17.25 7.05 12.20
N ALA A 479 -16.51 7.13 11.09
CA ALA A 479 -17.10 7.19 9.76
C ALA A 479 -17.81 5.90 9.32
N PHE A 480 -17.66 4.79 10.05
CA PHE A 480 -18.30 3.51 9.75
C PHE A 480 -19.28 3.04 10.83
N GLU A 481 -19.57 3.89 11.82
CA GLU A 481 -20.54 3.62 12.90
C GLU A 481 -22.00 3.70 12.44
#